data_AF-A0A9Q0H6T0-F1
#
_entry.id   AF-A0A9Q0H6T0-F1
#
_cell.length_a   1.000
_cell.length_b   1.000
_cell.length_c   1.000
_cell.angle_alpha   90.00
_cell.angle_beta   90.00
_cell.angle_gamma   90.00
#
_symmetry.space_group_name_H-M   'P 1'
#
loop_
_entity.id
_entity.type
_entity.pdbx_description
1 polymer ?
#
loop_
_entity_poly.entity_id
_entity_poly.type
_entity_poly.pdbx_seq_one_letter_code
_entity_poly.pdbx_strand_id
1 'polypeptide(L)'
;MVRSEIEGDVDDETVGVRAKLMFELHTAANMINVVILEEGNEDELAAMEKAKMVVNVYGPVAAVCPQRVMACLLEKGVDFKVIHVDLDAFEQKQPEFLARQPFGQVPVIEDGDFRLFESRAIIRYIASKYADGGPNLLGNTHEERALVDQWLEVEAHNFNDMVFTSALQLLILPRLGKHGDLTLVHSCEQKLETVFDVYEERLSKSNYLAGDSFTLADLSHLPAIQVMVDRLGMGHLVKGRKNVHAWWEDISSRPSWKTVIKLIG
;
A
#
# COMPACT_ATOMS: atom_id res chain seq x y z
N MET A 1 -71.32 -5.92 1.16
CA MET A 1 -71.04 -4.70 0.38
C MET A 1 -69.57 -4.73 0.01
N VAL A 2 -69.29 -5.12 -1.24
CA VAL A 2 -68.07 -4.97 -2.06
C VAL A 2 -66.70 -5.29 -1.43
N ARG A 3 -66.17 -6.48 -1.77
CA ARG A 3 -64.72 -6.69 -2.00
C ARG A 3 -64.40 -6.12 -3.40
N SER A 4 -63.39 -5.27 -3.53
CA SER A 4 -62.88 -4.79 -4.81
C SER A 4 -61.59 -5.52 -5.19
N GLU A 5 -61.64 -6.13 -6.38
CA GLU A 5 -60.59 -6.81 -7.12
C GLU A 5 -59.47 -5.86 -7.54
N ILE A 6 -58.22 -6.33 -7.48
CA ILE A 6 -57.16 -6.04 -8.46
C ILE A 6 -56.30 -7.31 -8.56
N GLU A 7 -56.78 -8.32 -9.29
CA GLU A 7 -55.92 -9.35 -9.87
C GLU A 7 -55.50 -8.84 -11.25
N GLY A 8 -54.21 -8.53 -11.40
CA GLY A 8 -53.61 -8.27 -12.70
C GLY A 8 -53.27 -9.59 -13.35
N ASP A 9 -54.03 -9.96 -14.38
CA ASP A 9 -53.67 -11.00 -15.34
C ASP A 9 -52.28 -10.71 -15.92
N VAL A 10 -51.29 -11.52 -15.54
CA VAL A 10 -50.04 -11.63 -16.29
C VAL A 10 -50.21 -12.85 -17.18
N ASP A 11 -50.55 -12.57 -18.43
CA ASP A 11 -50.76 -13.55 -19.49
C ASP A 11 -49.59 -14.54 -19.58
N ASP A 12 -49.89 -15.84 -19.43
CA ASP A 12 -48.94 -16.98 -19.36
C ASP A 12 -48.07 -17.05 -20.64
N GLU A 13 -48.58 -16.53 -21.75
CA GLU A 13 -47.83 -16.37 -23.00
C GLU A 13 -46.65 -15.40 -22.88
N THR A 14 -46.78 -14.35 -22.06
CA THR A 14 -45.75 -13.32 -21.84
C THR A 14 -44.59 -13.83 -21.00
N VAL A 15 -44.86 -14.74 -20.05
CA VAL A 15 -43.84 -15.38 -19.21
C VAL A 15 -43.00 -16.36 -20.04
N GLY A 16 -43.65 -17.13 -20.93
CA GLY A 16 -42.97 -18.05 -21.86
C GLY A 16 -42.05 -17.33 -22.84
N VAL A 17 -42.50 -16.21 -23.41
CA VAL A 17 -41.68 -15.41 -24.35
C VAL A 17 -40.47 -14.78 -23.65
N ARG A 18 -40.63 -14.32 -22.40
CA ARG A 18 -39.55 -13.70 -21.63
C ARG A 18 -38.49 -14.72 -21.18
N ALA A 19 -38.90 -15.92 -20.80
CA ALA A 19 -37.98 -17.02 -20.49
C ALA A 19 -37.19 -17.48 -21.72
N LYS A 20 -37.85 -17.56 -22.89
CA LYS A 20 -37.21 -17.91 -24.16
C LYS A 20 -36.20 -16.85 -24.62
N LEU A 21 -36.55 -15.56 -24.50
CA LEU A 21 -35.65 -14.45 -24.83
C LEU A 21 -34.44 -14.40 -23.89
N MET A 22 -34.61 -14.69 -22.59
CA MET A 22 -33.50 -14.75 -21.62
C MET A 22 -32.58 -15.96 -21.87
N PHE A 23 -33.14 -17.11 -22.27
CA PHE A 23 -32.34 -18.28 -22.67
C PHE A 23 -31.58 -18.04 -23.97
N GLU A 24 -32.21 -17.42 -24.97
CA GLU A 24 -31.56 -17.04 -26.23
C GLU A 24 -30.49 -15.95 -26.01
N LEU A 25 -30.72 -14.97 -25.13
CA LEU A 25 -29.72 -13.97 -24.73
C LEU A 25 -28.56 -14.57 -23.94
N HIS A 26 -28.82 -15.55 -23.06
CA HIS A 26 -27.77 -16.26 -22.32
C HIS A 26 -26.94 -17.17 -23.24
N THR A 27 -27.60 -17.82 -24.20
CA THR A 27 -26.93 -18.64 -25.22
C THR A 27 -26.14 -17.75 -26.19
N ALA A 28 -26.67 -16.61 -26.61
CA ALA A 28 -25.96 -15.63 -27.43
C ALA A 28 -24.78 -15.00 -26.68
N ALA A 29 -24.91 -14.70 -25.37
CA ALA A 29 -23.81 -14.21 -24.56
C ALA A 29 -22.71 -15.27 -24.36
N ASN A 30 -23.07 -16.55 -24.21
CA ASN A 30 -22.10 -17.65 -24.19
C ASN A 30 -21.48 -17.90 -25.56
N MET A 31 -22.23 -17.76 -26.66
CA MET A 31 -21.69 -17.85 -28.01
C MET A 31 -20.80 -16.65 -28.35
N ILE A 32 -21.11 -15.45 -27.87
CA ILE A 32 -20.23 -14.27 -27.99
C ILE A 32 -18.97 -14.45 -27.14
N ASN A 33 -19.08 -14.99 -25.93
CA ASN A 33 -17.90 -15.35 -25.13
C ASN A 33 -17.08 -16.47 -25.79
N VAL A 34 -17.70 -17.47 -26.41
CA VAL A 34 -16.99 -18.55 -27.12
C VAL A 34 -16.35 -18.05 -28.41
N VAL A 35 -17.02 -17.16 -29.16
CA VAL A 35 -16.49 -16.58 -30.41
C VAL A 35 -15.38 -15.56 -30.13
N ILE A 36 -15.42 -14.82 -29.01
CA ILE A 36 -14.30 -13.95 -28.59
C ILE A 36 -13.10 -14.78 -28.11
N LEU A 37 -13.32 -15.99 -27.57
CA LEU A 37 -12.24 -16.88 -27.14
C LEU A 37 -11.54 -17.62 -28.30
N GLU A 38 -12.14 -17.69 -29.49
CA GLU A 38 -11.53 -18.36 -30.65
C GLU A 38 -10.63 -17.44 -31.50
N GLU A 39 -10.62 -16.13 -31.26
CA GLU A 39 -9.82 -15.15 -32.05
C GLU A 39 -8.73 -14.40 -31.26
N GLY A 40 -8.54 -14.69 -29.96
CA GLY A 40 -7.42 -14.13 -29.19
C GLY A 40 -6.12 -14.90 -29.45
N ASN A 41 -5.14 -14.28 -30.11
CA ASN A 41 -3.80 -14.86 -30.28
C ASN A 41 -3.24 -15.29 -28.90
N GLU A 42 -2.61 -16.46 -28.79
CA GLU A 42 -1.99 -16.93 -27.52
C GLU A 42 -1.07 -15.86 -26.91
N ASP A 43 -0.43 -15.04 -27.74
CA ASP A 43 0.36 -13.88 -27.33
C ASP A 43 -0.48 -12.77 -26.68
N GLU A 44 -1.70 -12.50 -27.16
CA GLU A 44 -2.62 -11.53 -26.56
C GLU A 44 -3.20 -12.06 -25.26
N LEU A 45 -3.53 -13.36 -25.19
CA LEU A 45 -3.97 -13.98 -23.95
C LEU A 45 -2.85 -13.98 -22.91
N ALA A 46 -1.62 -14.32 -23.30
CA ALA A 46 -0.44 -14.26 -22.44
C ALA A 46 -0.08 -12.81 -22.05
N ALA A 47 -0.27 -11.84 -22.94
CA ALA A 47 -0.08 -10.42 -22.62
C ALA A 47 -1.17 -9.89 -21.68
N MET A 48 -2.42 -10.32 -21.83
CA MET A 48 -3.52 -10.00 -20.93
C MET A 48 -3.34 -10.66 -19.57
N GLU A 49 -2.86 -11.91 -19.54
CA GLU A 49 -2.56 -12.64 -18.31
C GLU A 49 -1.35 -12.02 -17.60
N LYS A 50 -0.31 -11.64 -18.34
CA LYS A 50 0.83 -10.86 -17.82
C LYS A 50 0.41 -9.46 -17.35
N ALA A 51 -0.52 -8.80 -18.05
CA ALA A 51 -1.06 -7.51 -17.63
C ALA A 51 -1.93 -7.63 -16.36
N LYS A 52 -2.62 -8.75 -16.15
CA LYS A 52 -3.27 -9.09 -14.87
C LYS A 52 -2.27 -9.34 -13.74
N MET A 53 -1.01 -9.68 -14.06
CA MET A 53 0.06 -9.90 -13.09
C MET A 53 0.82 -8.61 -12.68
N VAL A 54 0.53 -7.46 -13.30
CA VAL A 54 1.14 -6.18 -12.94
C VAL A 54 0.25 -5.44 -11.93
N VAL A 55 0.81 -5.13 -10.75
CA VAL A 55 0.09 -4.39 -9.71
C VAL A 55 0.04 -2.90 -10.04
N ASN A 56 -1.14 -2.30 -9.99
CA ASN A 56 -1.28 -0.84 -10.06
C ASN A 56 -1.06 -0.25 -8.68
N VAL A 57 -0.17 0.73 -8.54
CA VAL A 57 0.03 1.48 -7.29
C VAL A 57 -0.39 2.93 -7.53
N TYR A 58 -1.47 3.36 -6.89
CA TYR A 58 -1.99 4.72 -7.00
C TYR A 58 -1.34 5.61 -5.94
N GLY A 59 -0.63 6.65 -6.39
CA GLY A 59 -0.01 7.65 -5.53
C GLY A 59 1.30 8.21 -6.12
N PRO A 60 1.80 9.35 -5.61
CA PRO A 60 3.05 9.91 -6.08
C PRO A 60 4.25 9.12 -5.54
N VAL A 61 5.25 8.91 -6.39
CA VAL A 61 6.51 8.21 -6.05
C VAL A 61 7.28 8.85 -4.90
N ALA A 62 7.07 10.14 -4.66
CA ALA A 62 7.74 10.91 -3.60
C ALA A 62 7.03 10.84 -2.23
N ALA A 63 5.83 10.23 -2.14
CA ALA A 63 5.12 10.12 -0.87
C ALA A 63 5.51 8.85 -0.09
N VAL A 64 5.64 9.02 1.24
CA VAL A 64 6.03 7.98 2.20
C VAL A 64 5.18 6.71 2.07
N CYS A 65 3.86 6.84 2.04
CA CYS A 65 2.96 5.68 2.06
C CYS A 65 3.02 4.86 0.75
N PRO A 66 2.98 5.46 -0.46
CA PRO A 66 3.28 4.75 -1.70
C PRO A 66 4.68 4.11 -1.73
N GLN A 67 5.72 4.80 -1.23
CA GLN A 67 7.08 4.24 -1.18
C GLN A 67 7.20 2.96 -0.37
N ARG A 68 6.47 2.86 0.74
CA ARG A 68 6.38 1.63 1.55
C ARG A 68 5.88 0.44 0.72
N VAL A 69 4.86 0.66 -0.11
CA VAL A 69 4.29 -0.37 -0.99
C VAL A 69 5.27 -0.75 -2.10
N MET A 70 5.86 0.24 -2.77
CA MET A 70 6.84 0.01 -3.84
C MET A 70 8.06 -0.75 -3.34
N ALA A 71 8.56 -0.43 -2.14
CA ALA A 71 9.66 -1.16 -1.52
C ALA A 71 9.32 -2.65 -1.33
N CYS A 72 8.12 -2.96 -0.86
CA CYS A 72 7.67 -4.34 -0.69
C CYS A 72 7.51 -5.08 -2.03
N LEU A 73 6.90 -4.46 -3.04
CA LEU A 73 6.78 -5.04 -4.38
C LEU A 73 8.16 -5.37 -4.97
N LEU A 74 9.13 -4.46 -4.83
CA LEU A 74 10.50 -4.66 -5.30
C LEU A 74 11.23 -5.76 -4.53
N GLU A 75 11.09 -5.85 -3.21
CA GLU A 75 11.64 -6.97 -2.43
C GLU A 75 11.07 -8.31 -2.90
N LYS A 76 9.76 -8.37 -3.18
CA LYS A 76 9.08 -9.60 -3.62
C LYS A 76 9.21 -9.89 -5.12
N GLY A 77 9.90 -9.03 -5.87
CA GLY A 77 10.08 -9.19 -7.32
C GLY A 77 8.78 -9.11 -8.11
N VAL A 78 7.82 -8.32 -7.63
CA VAL A 78 6.50 -8.15 -8.26
C VAL A 78 6.54 -6.94 -9.18
N ASP A 79 6.19 -7.15 -10.46
CA ASP A 79 6.06 -6.07 -11.42
C ASP A 79 4.88 -5.16 -11.05
N PHE A 80 5.11 -3.84 -11.14
CA PHE A 80 4.08 -2.86 -10.83
C PHE A 80 4.19 -1.63 -11.73
N LYS A 81 3.07 -0.92 -11.89
CA LYS A 81 3.02 0.41 -12.49
C LYS A 81 2.50 1.42 -11.48
N VAL A 82 3.13 2.59 -11.45
CA VAL A 82 2.67 3.70 -10.61
C VAL A 82 1.66 4.52 -11.41
N ILE A 83 0.46 4.67 -10.88
CA ILE A 83 -0.54 5.60 -11.37
C ILE A 83 -0.43 6.85 -10.50
N HIS A 84 0.10 7.93 -11.08
CA HIS A 84 0.31 9.17 -10.35
C HIS A 84 -1.03 9.74 -9.85
N VAL A 85 -1.00 10.31 -8.64
CA VAL A 85 -2.12 11.05 -8.05
C VAL A 85 -1.53 12.35 -7.51
N ASP A 86 -1.97 13.48 -8.05
CA ASP A 86 -1.49 14.80 -7.66
C ASP A 86 -2.15 15.23 -6.33
N LEU A 87 -1.35 15.16 -5.27
CA LEU A 87 -1.79 15.54 -3.93
C LEU A 87 -1.90 17.05 -3.72
N ASP A 88 -1.15 17.85 -4.49
CA ASP A 88 -1.20 19.31 -4.43
C ASP A 88 -2.46 19.84 -5.15
N ALA A 89 -2.90 19.15 -6.21
CA ALA A 89 -4.16 19.40 -6.89
C ALA A 89 -5.38 18.77 -6.19
N PHE A 90 -5.18 18.12 -5.04
CA PHE A 90 -6.22 17.42 -4.27
C PHE A 90 -6.97 16.33 -5.08
N GLU A 91 -6.32 15.65 -6.02
CA GLU A 91 -6.93 14.57 -6.81
C GLU A 91 -7.45 13.43 -5.93
N GLN A 92 -6.74 13.13 -4.84
CA GLN A 92 -7.14 12.14 -3.84
C GLN A 92 -8.46 12.47 -3.13
N LYS A 93 -8.96 13.71 -3.24
CA LYS A 93 -10.24 14.13 -2.67
C LYS A 93 -11.36 14.18 -3.71
N GLN A 94 -11.09 13.90 -4.98
CA GLN A 94 -12.10 13.90 -6.04
C GLN A 94 -12.97 12.64 -5.98
N PRO A 95 -14.25 12.71 -6.41
CA PRO A 95 -15.18 11.56 -6.33
C PRO A 95 -14.65 10.28 -6.98
N GLU A 96 -13.94 10.40 -8.10
CA GLU A 96 -13.37 9.24 -8.81
C GLU A 96 -12.30 8.52 -7.99
N PHE A 97 -11.48 9.25 -7.25
CA PHE A 97 -10.48 8.65 -6.36
C PHE A 97 -11.10 8.16 -5.05
N LEU A 98 -12.08 8.89 -4.50
CA LEU A 98 -12.82 8.48 -3.30
C LEU A 98 -13.55 7.15 -3.49
N ALA A 99 -14.00 6.83 -4.70
CA ALA A 99 -14.54 5.52 -5.05
C ALA A 99 -13.51 4.38 -4.95
N ARG A 100 -12.20 4.70 -5.03
CA ARG A 100 -11.09 3.77 -4.80
C ARG A 100 -10.64 3.75 -3.34
N GLN A 101 -10.58 4.92 -2.71
CA GLN A 101 -10.13 5.10 -1.32
C GLN A 101 -11.05 6.09 -0.58
N PRO A 102 -11.94 5.60 0.30
CA PRO A 102 -13.01 6.43 0.86
C PRO A 102 -12.53 7.52 1.85
N PHE A 103 -11.29 7.45 2.33
CA PHE A 103 -10.66 8.46 3.20
C PHE A 103 -9.92 9.57 2.42
N GLY A 104 -9.86 9.43 1.09
CA GLY A 104 -9.12 10.28 0.18
C GLY A 104 -7.64 10.37 0.52
N GLN A 105 -6.99 9.21 0.64
CA GLN A 105 -5.56 9.07 0.94
C GLN A 105 -4.90 8.10 -0.05
N VAL A 106 -3.59 8.22 -0.20
CA VAL A 106 -2.75 7.30 -0.98
C VAL A 106 -1.88 6.45 -0.04
N PRO A 107 -1.52 5.21 -0.40
CA PRO A 107 -1.80 4.55 -1.68
C PRO A 107 -3.08 3.72 -1.69
N VAL A 108 -3.49 3.37 -2.91
CA VAL A 108 -4.34 2.21 -3.23
C VAL A 108 -3.56 1.28 -4.14
N ILE A 109 -3.78 -0.03 -4.04
CA ILE A 109 -3.39 -0.97 -5.08
C ILE A 109 -4.60 -1.57 -5.80
N GLU A 110 -4.39 -1.92 -7.06
CA GLU A 110 -5.24 -2.85 -7.80
C GLU A 110 -4.37 -4.00 -8.31
N ASP A 111 -4.73 -5.22 -7.94
CA ASP A 111 -4.05 -6.46 -8.30
C ASP A 111 -5.09 -7.41 -8.89
N GLY A 112 -5.21 -7.40 -10.23
CA GLY A 112 -6.36 -7.94 -10.93
C GLY A 112 -7.66 -7.23 -10.51
N ASP A 113 -8.68 -8.00 -10.15
CA ASP A 113 -9.97 -7.48 -9.68
C ASP A 113 -9.96 -7.10 -8.18
N PHE A 114 -8.85 -7.34 -7.48
CA PHE A 114 -8.73 -7.04 -6.05
C PHE A 114 -8.18 -5.63 -5.83
N ARG A 115 -8.87 -4.84 -5.01
CA ARG A 115 -8.46 -3.49 -4.60
C ARG A 115 -8.22 -3.43 -3.10
N LEU A 116 -7.13 -2.79 -2.69
CA LEU A 116 -6.79 -2.60 -1.28
C LEU A 116 -6.17 -1.23 -1.02
N PHE A 117 -6.53 -0.60 0.10
CA PHE A 117 -5.90 0.60 0.63
C PHE A 117 -5.29 0.33 2.02
N GLU A 118 -4.65 1.33 2.63
CA GLU A 118 -3.75 1.22 3.80
C GLU A 118 -2.40 0.57 3.49
N SER A 119 -1.36 1.40 3.39
CA SER A 119 -0.02 0.94 2.99
C SER A 119 0.50 -0.26 3.80
N ARG A 120 0.21 -0.34 5.10
CA ARG A 120 0.62 -1.45 5.97
C ARG A 120 -0.19 -2.72 5.75
N ALA A 121 -1.47 -2.60 5.39
CA ALA A 121 -2.29 -3.75 5.00
C ALA A 121 -1.85 -4.27 3.63
N ILE A 122 -1.55 -3.35 2.71
CA ILE A 122 -1.05 -3.66 1.37
C ILE A 122 0.26 -4.45 1.41
N ILE A 123 1.27 -4.02 2.18
CA ILE A 123 2.53 -4.77 2.27
C ILE A 123 2.36 -6.15 2.93
N ARG A 124 1.42 -6.31 3.88
CA ARG A 124 1.07 -7.63 4.44
C ARG A 124 0.44 -8.53 3.38
N TYR A 125 -0.49 -8.00 2.59
CA TYR A 125 -1.09 -8.70 1.46
C TYR A 125 -0.03 -9.13 0.44
N ILE A 126 0.84 -8.23 -0.01
CA ILE A 126 1.89 -8.52 -1.00
C ILE A 126 2.85 -9.57 -0.45
N ALA A 127 3.33 -9.40 0.78
CA ALA A 127 4.25 -10.35 1.39
C ALA A 127 3.65 -11.76 1.53
N SER A 128 2.34 -11.86 1.77
CA SER A 128 1.63 -13.14 1.89
C SER A 128 1.25 -13.75 0.54
N LYS A 129 0.74 -12.96 -0.41
CA LYS A 129 0.30 -13.45 -1.74
C LYS A 129 1.48 -13.93 -2.57
N TYR A 130 2.59 -13.18 -2.52
CA TYR A 130 3.80 -13.46 -3.28
C TYR A 130 4.86 -14.15 -2.41
N ALA A 131 4.44 -15.04 -1.49
CA ALA A 131 5.33 -15.65 -0.49
C ALA A 131 6.57 -16.30 -1.12
N ASP A 132 6.43 -16.95 -2.29
CA ASP A 132 7.49 -17.66 -3.01
C ASP A 132 8.51 -16.73 -3.72
N GLY A 133 8.20 -15.44 -3.88
CA GLY A 133 9.07 -14.46 -4.52
C GLY A 133 9.88 -13.65 -3.51
N GLY A 134 11.20 -13.55 -3.68
CA GLY A 134 12.04 -12.71 -2.82
C GLY A 134 12.15 -13.20 -1.36
N PRO A 135 12.50 -12.33 -0.40
CA PRO A 135 12.73 -12.73 0.98
C PRO A 135 11.43 -13.04 1.74
N ASN A 136 11.55 -13.81 2.82
CA ASN A 136 10.47 -13.96 3.80
C ASN A 136 10.37 -12.70 4.66
N LEU A 137 9.36 -11.87 4.38
CA LEU A 137 9.12 -10.62 5.09
C LEU A 137 8.17 -10.75 6.30
N LEU A 138 7.54 -11.92 6.51
CA LEU A 138 6.53 -12.12 7.55
C LEU A 138 7.03 -12.97 8.72
N GLY A 139 8.07 -13.79 8.54
CA GLY A 139 8.41 -14.87 9.46
C GLY A 139 7.69 -16.18 9.11
N ASN A 140 8.20 -17.30 9.59
CA ASN A 140 7.71 -18.65 9.31
C ASN A 140 6.76 -19.16 10.39
N THR A 141 7.09 -18.94 11.67
CA THR A 141 6.26 -19.40 12.79
C THR A 141 5.21 -18.37 13.19
N HIS A 142 4.24 -18.80 14.01
CA HIS A 142 3.26 -17.88 14.58
C HIS A 142 3.92 -16.81 15.46
N GLU A 143 4.95 -17.18 16.21
CA GLU A 143 5.71 -16.30 17.09
C GLU A 143 6.55 -15.30 16.29
N GLU A 144 7.22 -15.74 15.22
CA GLU A 144 7.97 -14.85 14.33
C GLU A 144 7.05 -13.81 13.67
N ARG A 145 5.89 -14.26 13.18
CA ARG A 145 4.87 -13.37 12.62
C ARG A 145 4.34 -12.37 13.63
N ALA A 146 4.07 -12.81 14.86
CA ALA A 146 3.64 -11.92 15.94
C ALA A 146 4.69 -10.85 16.26
N LEU A 147 5.98 -11.19 16.22
CA LEU A 147 7.06 -10.22 16.41
C LEU A 147 7.15 -9.21 15.25
N VAL A 148 6.97 -9.66 14.00
CA VAL A 148 6.90 -8.73 12.85
C VAL A 148 5.73 -7.77 13.02
N ASP A 149 4.55 -8.28 13.38
CA ASP A 149 3.37 -7.45 13.60
C ASP A 149 3.57 -6.49 14.77
N GLN A 150 4.16 -6.94 15.88
CA GLN A 150 4.47 -6.07 17.02
C GLN A 150 5.31 -4.86 16.59
N TRP A 151 6.39 -5.08 15.82
CA TRP A 151 7.26 -3.98 15.40
C TRP A 151 6.67 -3.14 14.27
N LEU A 152 5.75 -3.67 13.45
CA LEU A 152 4.93 -2.88 12.54
C LEU A 152 3.99 -1.93 13.28
N GLU A 153 3.38 -2.37 14.39
CA GLU A 153 2.53 -1.50 15.21
C GLU A 153 3.37 -0.47 15.99
N VAL A 154 4.55 -0.84 16.49
CA VAL A 154 5.50 0.13 17.06
C VAL A 154 5.91 1.17 16.00
N GLU A 155 6.19 0.75 14.77
CA GLU A 155 6.46 1.68 13.67
C GLU A 155 5.27 2.60 13.41
N ALA A 156 4.05 2.06 13.39
CA ALA A 156 2.84 2.81 13.07
C ALA A 156 2.52 3.89 14.10
N HIS A 157 2.63 3.57 15.40
CA HIS A 157 2.08 4.41 16.47
C HIS A 157 3.15 5.14 17.28
N ASN A 158 4.28 4.49 17.56
CA ASN A 158 5.34 5.11 18.37
C ASN A 158 6.27 5.96 17.50
N PHE A 159 6.57 5.51 16.29
CA PHE A 159 7.53 6.17 15.40
C PHE A 159 6.86 7.09 14.37
N ASN A 160 5.99 6.54 13.52
CA ASN A 160 5.46 7.24 12.35
C ASN A 160 4.61 8.47 12.72
N ASP A 161 3.84 8.42 13.80
CA ASP A 161 3.05 9.59 14.24
C ASP A 161 3.93 10.81 14.50
N MET A 162 5.12 10.61 15.07
CA MET A 162 6.07 11.69 15.35
C MET A 162 6.70 12.22 14.05
N VAL A 163 7.14 11.33 13.16
CA VAL A 163 7.76 11.73 11.89
C VAL A 163 6.73 12.41 10.97
N PHE A 164 5.53 11.86 10.87
CA PHE A 164 4.45 12.43 10.05
C PHE A 164 4.02 13.79 10.59
N THR A 165 3.88 13.95 11.90
CA THR A 165 3.57 15.25 12.52
C THR A 165 4.67 16.27 12.20
N SER A 166 5.94 15.90 12.36
CA SER A 166 7.07 16.77 12.01
C SER A 166 7.07 17.14 10.52
N ALA A 167 6.81 16.18 9.63
CA ALA A 167 6.71 16.44 8.19
C ALA A 167 5.51 17.34 7.83
N LEU A 168 4.38 17.18 8.51
CA LEU A 168 3.22 18.06 8.35
C LEU A 168 3.57 19.50 8.70
N GLN A 169 4.22 19.70 9.85
CA GLN A 169 4.58 21.04 10.34
C GLN A 169 5.70 21.68 9.51
N LEU A 170 6.75 20.94 9.15
CA LEU A 170 7.94 21.50 8.52
C LEU A 170 7.89 21.53 6.99
N LEU A 171 7.11 20.64 6.36
CA LEU A 171 7.13 20.47 4.89
C LEU A 171 5.76 20.75 4.26
N ILE A 172 4.70 20.11 4.76
CA ILE A 172 3.39 20.13 4.10
C ILE A 172 2.68 21.47 4.33
N LEU A 173 2.58 21.94 5.58
CA LEU A 173 1.94 23.23 5.88
C LEU A 173 2.64 24.40 5.17
N PRO A 174 3.98 24.54 5.18
CA PRO A 174 4.68 25.58 4.42
C PRO A 174 4.43 25.52 2.92
N ARG A 175 4.39 24.32 2.31
CA ARG A 175 4.05 24.13 0.89
C ARG A 175 2.63 24.65 0.56
N LEU A 176 1.71 24.58 1.53
CA LEU A 176 0.35 25.11 1.43
C LEU A 176 0.23 26.59 1.86
N GLY A 177 1.35 27.29 2.06
CA GLY A 177 1.35 28.70 2.50
C GLY A 177 0.94 28.91 3.96
N LYS A 178 1.00 27.87 4.79
CA LYS A 178 0.68 27.91 6.23
C LYS A 178 1.95 27.83 7.07
N HIS A 179 1.91 28.36 8.29
CA HIS A 179 3.00 28.22 9.25
C HIS A 179 2.89 26.92 10.03
N GLY A 180 4.04 26.25 10.23
CA GLY A 180 4.16 25.10 11.13
C GLY A 180 4.39 25.50 12.58
N ASP A 181 4.11 24.58 13.50
CA ASP A 181 4.36 24.70 14.93
C ASP A 181 5.71 24.05 15.31
N LEU A 182 6.72 24.88 15.54
CA LEU A 182 8.07 24.42 15.92
C LEU A 182 8.13 23.85 17.34
N THR A 183 7.25 24.25 18.24
CA THR A 183 7.17 23.68 19.60
C THR A 183 6.66 22.24 19.52
N LEU A 184 5.66 21.98 18.68
CA LEU A 184 5.18 20.63 18.41
C LEU A 184 6.26 19.76 17.75
N VAL A 185 7.01 20.30 16.78
CA VAL A 185 8.14 19.59 16.14
C VAL A 185 9.19 19.19 17.19
N HIS A 186 9.58 20.11 18.07
CA HIS A 186 10.55 19.80 19.13
C HIS A 186 10.03 18.72 20.10
N SER A 187 8.74 18.73 20.43
CA SER A 187 8.13 17.67 21.24
C SER A 187 8.14 16.31 20.53
N CYS A 188 7.92 16.28 19.21
CA CYS A 188 8.01 15.06 18.41
C CYS A 188 9.45 14.52 18.37
N GLU A 189 10.43 15.40 18.24
CA GLU A 189 11.86 15.06 18.25
C GLU A 189 12.28 14.42 19.58
N GLN A 190 11.89 15.00 20.73
CA GLN A 190 12.16 14.43 22.05
C GLN A 190 11.52 13.04 22.24
N LYS A 191 10.30 12.84 21.72
CA LYS A 191 9.65 11.53 21.74
C LYS A 191 10.38 10.53 20.84
N LEU A 192 10.85 10.97 19.68
CA LEU A 192 11.65 10.14 18.78
C LEU A 192 12.98 9.74 19.41
N GLU A 193 13.63 10.59 20.20
CA GLU A 193 14.81 10.20 20.99
C GLU A 193 14.51 8.98 21.87
N THR A 194 13.40 9.03 22.61
CA THR A 194 12.99 7.92 23.49
C THR A 194 12.68 6.65 22.69
N VAL A 195 12.02 6.78 21.53
CA VAL A 195 11.73 5.64 20.64
C VAL A 195 13.02 5.03 20.11
N PHE A 196 13.96 5.85 19.66
CA PHE A 196 15.23 5.36 19.14
C PHE A 196 16.13 4.78 20.23
N ASP A 197 16.02 5.19 21.49
CA ASP A 197 16.71 4.53 22.61
C ASP A 197 16.21 3.09 22.81
N VAL A 198 14.90 2.86 22.69
CA VAL A 198 14.33 1.51 22.70
C VAL A 198 14.83 0.69 21.51
N TYR A 199 14.96 1.31 20.33
CA TYR A 199 15.45 0.64 19.13
C TYR A 199 16.93 0.31 19.27
N GLU A 200 17.74 1.20 19.85
CA GLU A 200 19.16 0.97 20.10
C GLU A 200 19.39 -0.22 21.03
N GLU A 201 18.58 -0.33 22.09
CA GLU A 201 18.62 -1.49 22.97
C GLU A 201 18.18 -2.76 22.23
N ARG A 202 17.09 -2.70 21.45
CA ARG A 202 16.62 -3.85 20.68
C ARG A 202 17.68 -4.36 19.70
N LEU A 203 18.26 -3.45 18.93
CA LEU A 203 19.25 -3.75 17.89
C LEU A 203 20.62 -4.10 18.47
N SER A 204 20.84 -3.88 19.77
CA SER A 204 22.01 -4.44 20.47
C SER A 204 21.93 -5.96 20.68
N LYS A 205 20.71 -6.53 20.58
CA LYS A 205 20.41 -7.94 20.88
C LYS A 205 19.94 -8.73 19.66
N SER A 206 19.72 -8.07 18.52
CA SER A 206 19.09 -8.64 17.32
C SER A 206 19.54 -7.86 16.10
N ASN A 207 19.77 -8.52 14.96
CA ASN A 207 20.25 -7.83 13.76
C ASN A 207 19.19 -6.87 13.16
N TYR A 208 17.91 -7.23 13.29
CA TYR A 208 16.75 -6.48 12.82
C TYR A 208 15.70 -6.37 13.93
N LEU A 209 14.68 -5.52 13.73
CA LEU A 209 13.69 -5.24 14.77
C LEU A 209 12.93 -6.50 15.20
N ALA A 210 12.48 -7.31 14.24
CA ALA A 210 11.68 -8.51 14.52
C ALA A 210 12.52 -9.78 14.78
N GLY A 211 13.83 -9.76 14.57
CA GLY A 211 14.69 -10.94 14.71
C GLY A 211 16.02 -10.80 13.96
N ASP A 212 16.56 -11.91 13.47
CA ASP A 212 17.87 -11.94 12.81
C ASP A 212 17.81 -11.76 11.28
N SER A 213 16.61 -11.58 10.73
CA SER A 213 16.38 -11.34 9.29
C SER A 213 15.53 -10.09 9.05
N PHE A 214 15.74 -9.45 7.90
CA PHE A 214 14.97 -8.30 7.44
C PHE A 214 13.50 -8.69 7.18
N THR A 215 12.56 -7.92 7.73
CA THR A 215 11.12 -8.19 7.63
C THR A 215 10.32 -6.94 7.27
N LEU A 216 8.99 -7.07 7.19
CA LEU A 216 8.10 -5.91 7.05
C LEU A 216 8.29 -4.88 8.18
N ALA A 217 8.69 -5.32 9.39
CA ALA A 217 8.98 -4.42 10.50
C ALA A 217 10.05 -3.40 10.12
N ASP A 218 11.14 -3.84 9.50
CA ASP A 218 12.24 -2.97 9.07
C ASP A 218 11.87 -2.18 7.82
N LEU A 219 11.27 -2.85 6.82
CA LEU A 219 10.84 -2.26 5.56
C LEU A 219 9.94 -1.04 5.77
N SER A 220 9.01 -1.13 6.72
CA SER A 220 7.99 -0.09 6.95
C SER A 220 8.60 1.24 7.42
N HIS A 221 9.80 1.23 7.99
CA HIS A 221 10.52 2.41 8.46
C HIS A 221 11.22 3.17 7.35
N LEU A 222 11.60 2.50 6.25
CA LEU A 222 12.46 3.06 5.19
C LEU A 222 12.03 4.45 4.71
N PRO A 223 10.76 4.68 4.31
CA PRO A 223 10.38 5.96 3.73
C PRO A 223 10.37 7.09 4.75
N ALA A 224 9.93 6.82 5.98
CA ALA A 224 9.83 7.81 7.03
C ALA A 224 11.23 8.20 7.57
N ILE A 225 12.14 7.24 7.76
CA ILE A 225 13.53 7.55 8.14
C ILE A 225 14.24 8.32 7.02
N GLN A 226 14.04 7.98 5.75
CA GLN A 226 14.61 8.74 4.64
C GLN A 226 14.17 10.21 4.68
N VAL A 227 12.87 10.47 4.82
CA VAL A 227 12.34 11.84 4.96
C VAL A 227 12.93 12.54 6.18
N MET A 228 13.01 11.84 7.32
CA MET A 228 13.56 12.37 8.56
C MET A 228 15.02 12.81 8.41
N VAL A 229 15.86 11.98 7.77
CA VAL A 229 17.28 12.24 7.55
C VAL A 229 17.49 13.36 6.53
N ASP A 230 16.82 13.30 5.39
CA ASP A 230 17.12 14.17 4.24
C ASP A 230 16.39 15.51 4.28
N ARG A 231 15.18 15.54 4.85
CA ARG A 231 14.25 16.67 4.68
C ARG A 231 13.86 17.34 5.99
N LEU A 232 13.88 16.60 7.11
CA LEU A 232 13.52 17.17 8.42
C LEU A 232 14.72 17.63 9.24
N GLY A 233 15.95 17.35 8.80
CA GLY A 233 17.16 17.70 9.54
C GLY A 233 17.39 16.87 10.81
N MET A 234 16.64 15.77 10.98
CA MET A 234 16.62 14.94 12.19
C MET A 234 17.54 13.71 12.07
N GLY A 235 18.47 13.70 11.12
CA GLY A 235 19.38 12.57 10.91
C GLY A 235 20.33 12.29 12.08
N HIS A 236 20.52 13.23 13.00
CA HIS A 236 21.31 13.03 14.22
C HIS A 236 20.66 12.00 15.18
N LEU A 237 19.34 11.84 15.15
CA LEU A 237 18.63 10.84 15.95
C LEU A 237 19.03 9.40 15.58
N VAL A 238 19.36 9.18 14.30
CA VAL A 238 19.89 7.91 13.80
C VAL A 238 21.40 7.84 14.07
N LYS A 239 22.17 8.85 13.64
CA LYS A 239 23.65 8.84 13.72
C LYS A 239 24.20 8.81 15.14
N GLY A 240 23.45 9.31 16.13
CA GLY A 240 23.84 9.31 17.53
C GLY A 240 23.76 7.95 18.23
N ARG A 241 23.21 6.93 17.57
CA ARG A 241 22.95 5.59 18.13
C ARG A 241 23.61 4.53 17.26
N LYS A 242 24.53 3.74 17.83
CA LYS A 242 25.44 2.90 17.06
C LYS A 242 24.68 1.81 16.30
N ASN A 243 23.80 1.08 16.97
CA ASN A 243 23.09 -0.05 16.39
C ASN A 243 21.98 0.43 15.46
N VAL A 244 21.26 1.50 15.82
CA VAL A 244 20.27 2.15 14.93
C VAL A 244 20.94 2.67 13.66
N HIS A 245 22.10 3.32 13.77
CA HIS A 245 22.84 3.81 12.60
C HIS A 245 23.27 2.66 11.68
N ALA A 246 23.84 1.59 12.24
CA ALA A 246 24.25 0.42 11.47
C ALA A 246 23.05 -0.27 10.79
N TRP A 247 21.94 -0.42 11.50
CA TRP A 247 20.69 -0.93 10.96
C TRP A 247 20.15 -0.06 9.82
N TRP A 248 20.14 1.27 9.99
CA TRP A 248 19.71 2.19 8.95
C TRP A 248 20.59 2.09 7.69
N GLU A 249 21.92 2.09 7.84
CA GLU A 249 22.86 1.91 6.74
C GLU A 249 22.59 0.59 5.99
N ASP A 250 22.35 -0.51 6.71
CA ASP A 250 22.00 -1.78 6.09
C ASP A 250 20.68 -1.70 5.31
N ILE A 251 19.56 -1.38 5.97
CA ILE A 251 18.23 -1.42 5.33
C ILE A 251 18.09 -0.41 4.20
N SER A 252 18.69 0.78 4.32
CA SER A 252 18.65 1.81 3.28
C SER A 252 19.59 1.51 2.11
N SER A 253 20.58 0.63 2.29
CA SER A 253 21.48 0.22 1.21
C SER A 253 20.88 -0.86 0.29
N ARG A 254 19.74 -1.44 0.67
CA ARG A 254 19.09 -2.53 -0.08
C ARG A 254 18.76 -2.12 -1.52
N PRO A 255 18.96 -3.01 -2.52
CA PRO A 255 18.71 -2.68 -3.93
C PRO A 255 17.27 -2.22 -4.21
N SER A 256 16.29 -2.83 -3.54
CA SER A 256 14.87 -2.45 -3.57
C SER A 256 14.69 -0.98 -3.18
N TRP A 257 15.23 -0.57 -2.02
CA TRP A 257 15.11 0.80 -1.53
C TRP A 257 15.83 1.81 -2.42
N LYS A 258 17.06 1.49 -2.84
CA LYS A 258 17.79 2.33 -3.80
C LYS A 258 17.01 2.53 -5.11
N THR A 259 16.27 1.52 -5.55
CA THR A 259 15.42 1.62 -6.73
C THR A 259 14.23 2.55 -6.47
N VAL A 260 13.57 2.45 -5.31
CA VAL A 260 12.52 3.40 -4.90
C VAL A 260 13.04 4.84 -4.91
N ILE A 261 14.22 5.10 -4.34
CA ILE A 261 14.81 6.44 -4.31
C ILE A 261 15.06 6.97 -5.74
N LYS A 262 15.55 6.13 -6.65
CA LYS A 262 15.75 6.51 -8.06
C LYS A 262 14.45 6.86 -8.79
N LEU A 263 13.30 6.32 -8.37
CA LEU A 263 12.01 6.67 -8.98
C LEU A 263 11.57 8.10 -8.68
N ILE A 264 12.13 8.74 -7.64
CA ILE A 264 11.76 10.10 -7.23
C ILE A 264 12.33 11.15 -8.20
N GLY A 265 13.44 10.82 -8.89
CA GLY A 265 14.22 11.74 -9.72
C GLY A 265 15.57 12.05 -9.12
#